data_AF-A0A0A2HWN2-F1
#
_entry.id   AF-A0A0A2HWN2-F1
#
_cell.length_a   1.000
_cell.length_b   1.000
_cell.length_c   1.000
_cell.angle_alpha   90.00
_cell.angle_beta   90.00
_cell.angle_gamma   90.00
#
_symmetry.space_group_name_H-M   'P 1'
#
loop_
_entity.id
_entity.type
_entity.pdbx_description
1 polymer ?
#
loop_
_entity_poly.entity_id
_entity_poly.type
_entity_poly.pdbx_seq_one_letter_code
_entity_poly.pdbx_strand_id
1 'polypeptide(L)'
;MEPKQGERGKLRIGVSACLLGHKVRYDGGHQLNHFIRDILGQHMEIVPVCPEVECGMPVPREAMRLIGDTDNPRLITRRTGIDHTEQMSIWAETKVRQLEGEGLCGFIFKKGSPSSGLFRVKVYSQDGVPHGAGVGMFAGAFVRHFPLLPVEEDGRLNDDRLRENFIESVFVHRHFRDLIAVSSGRGVLVDFHARHKMLLLAHSQEHYRRMGRFVANLPAELEEAYQGYGLLLAETLRVLTTPKKHCNVLLHALGYFKYDLSADEKQEMLEIIDAYRNGDVPLIVPITLLNHFVRKYNQPYLRQQYYLHPHPLDLRLRSYI
;
A
#
# COMPACT_ATOMS: atom_id res chain seq x y z
N MET A 1 -12.46 -11.46 24.23
CA MET A 1 -11.00 -11.64 24.37
C MET A 1 -10.37 -11.24 23.04
N GLU A 2 -9.61 -10.15 23.02
CA GLU A 2 -8.78 -9.78 21.88
C GLU A 2 -7.79 -10.93 21.62
N PRO A 3 -7.58 -11.38 20.38
CA PRO A 3 -6.55 -12.37 20.10
C PRO A 3 -5.20 -11.76 20.48
N LYS A 4 -4.46 -12.44 21.35
CA LYS A 4 -3.07 -12.09 21.68
C LYS A 4 -2.28 -11.98 20.37
N GLN A 5 -1.63 -10.84 20.14
CA GLN A 5 -0.78 -10.51 18.98
C GLN A 5 0.46 -11.41 18.80
N GLY A 6 0.54 -12.55 19.50
CA GLY A 6 1.78 -13.30 19.73
C GLY A 6 2.14 -14.40 18.74
N GLU A 7 1.28 -14.79 17.80
CA GLU A 7 1.58 -15.95 16.93
C GLU A 7 1.01 -15.82 15.50
N ARG A 8 1.16 -14.63 14.91
CA ARG A 8 1.02 -14.43 13.46
C ARG A 8 2.36 -13.94 12.94
N GLY A 9 2.97 -14.68 11.99
CA GLY A 9 4.28 -14.34 11.43
C GLY A 9 4.33 -12.87 10.98
N LYS A 10 5.50 -12.22 11.12
CA LYS A 10 5.71 -10.80 10.80
C LYS A 10 5.12 -10.44 9.43
N LEU A 11 4.61 -9.22 9.30
CA LEU A 11 4.18 -8.67 8.02
C LEU A 11 5.38 -8.71 7.05
N ARG A 12 5.19 -9.13 5.81
CA ARG A 12 6.27 -9.24 4.81
C ARG A 12 6.05 -8.28 3.66
N ILE A 13 7.09 -7.57 3.24
CA ILE A 13 7.05 -6.76 2.01
C ILE A 13 8.22 -7.08 1.10
N GLY A 14 7.97 -7.08 -0.21
CA GLY A 14 9.04 -7.13 -1.20
C GLY A 14 9.66 -5.75 -1.38
N VAL A 15 10.99 -5.68 -1.54
CA VAL A 15 11.68 -4.41 -1.77
C VAL A 15 12.79 -4.60 -2.80
N SER A 16 12.91 -3.66 -3.74
CA SER A 16 14.08 -3.63 -4.64
C SER A 16 15.38 -3.58 -3.83
N ALA A 17 16.23 -4.60 -3.93
CA ALA A 17 17.34 -4.85 -3.00
C ALA A 17 18.34 -3.69 -2.88
N CYS A 18 18.52 -2.88 -3.93
CA CYS A 18 19.38 -1.70 -3.88
C CYS A 18 18.92 -0.66 -2.84
N LEU A 19 17.62 -0.62 -2.52
CA LEU A 19 17.01 0.23 -1.49
C LEU A 19 17.41 -0.16 -0.07
N LEU A 20 17.90 -1.39 0.11
CA LEU A 20 18.34 -1.91 1.41
C LEU A 20 19.85 -1.73 1.63
N GLY A 21 20.55 -1.10 0.67
CA GLY A 21 22.00 -0.92 0.72
C GLY A 21 22.79 -2.05 0.06
N HIS A 22 22.13 -3.03 -0.58
CA HIS A 22 22.84 -4.06 -1.32
C HIS A 22 23.51 -3.44 -2.55
N LYS A 23 24.80 -3.73 -2.74
CA LYS A 23 25.60 -3.25 -3.87
C LYS A 23 25.28 -4.03 -5.14
N VAL A 24 24.07 -3.83 -5.68
CA VAL A 24 23.52 -4.60 -6.82
C VAL A 24 23.18 -3.74 -8.04
N ARG A 25 23.42 -2.42 -7.97
CA ARG A 25 23.18 -1.52 -9.12
C ARG A 25 24.14 -1.80 -10.27
N TYR A 26 23.78 -1.32 -11.45
CA TYR A 26 24.61 -1.44 -12.65
C TYR A 26 26.02 -0.85 -12.48
N ASP A 27 26.16 0.20 -11.66
CA ASP A 27 27.41 0.87 -11.32
C ASP A 27 28.17 0.23 -10.14
N GLY A 28 27.69 -0.90 -9.61
CA GLY A 28 28.26 -1.54 -8.41
C GLY A 28 27.90 -0.86 -7.08
N GLY A 29 27.09 0.20 -7.13
CA GLY A 29 26.62 0.91 -5.95
C GLY A 29 25.31 0.37 -5.37
N HIS A 30 24.73 1.15 -4.46
CA HIS A 30 23.41 0.93 -3.88
C HIS A 30 22.58 2.23 -3.89
N GLN A 31 21.36 2.18 -3.37
CA GLN A 31 20.51 3.36 -3.18
C GLN A 31 19.76 3.24 -1.86
N LEU A 32 20.52 3.18 -0.78
CA LEU A 32 19.99 2.91 0.55
C LEU A 32 18.90 3.94 0.91
N ASN A 33 17.74 3.44 1.28
CA ASN A 33 16.65 4.23 1.83
C ASN A 33 16.47 3.89 3.31
N HIS A 34 16.84 4.83 4.18
CA HIS A 34 16.80 4.66 5.63
C HIS A 34 15.38 4.48 6.16
N PHE A 35 14.37 5.13 5.57
CA PHE A 35 12.98 4.91 5.96
C PHE A 35 12.58 3.44 5.72
N ILE A 36 12.93 2.88 4.56
CA ILE A 36 12.59 1.48 4.24
C ILE A 36 13.38 0.51 5.11
N ARG A 37 14.70 0.65 5.20
CA ARG A 37 15.54 -0.32 5.93
C ARG A 37 15.38 -0.20 7.45
N ASP A 38 15.48 1.02 7.97
CA ASP A 38 15.65 1.25 9.41
C ASP A 38 14.33 1.51 10.12
N ILE A 39 13.33 2.08 9.44
CA ILE A 39 12.01 2.35 10.05
C ILE A 39 11.04 1.24 9.71
N LEU A 40 10.72 1.00 8.42
CA LEU A 40 9.82 -0.08 8.04
C LEU A 40 10.34 -1.45 8.48
N GLY A 41 11.64 -1.72 8.34
CA GLY A 41 12.25 -2.99 8.75
C GLY A 41 12.07 -3.36 10.23
N GLN A 42 11.69 -2.42 11.11
CA GLN A 42 11.33 -2.73 12.50
C GLN A 42 9.93 -3.36 12.63
N HIS A 43 9.02 -3.01 11.72
CA HIS A 43 7.62 -3.42 11.74
C HIS A 43 7.31 -4.60 10.81
N MET A 44 8.15 -4.82 9.79
CA MET A 44 7.93 -5.83 8.76
C MET A 44 9.23 -6.52 8.35
N GLU A 45 9.12 -7.79 7.99
CA GLU A 45 10.17 -8.56 7.35
C GLU A 45 10.28 -8.15 5.88
N ILE A 46 11.51 -7.92 5.43
CA ILE A 46 11.78 -7.43 4.08
C ILE A 46 12.33 -8.57 3.23
N VAL A 47 11.67 -8.82 2.10
CA VAL A 47 12.09 -9.77 1.06
C VAL A 47 12.82 -8.98 -0.05
N PRO A 48 14.15 -9.01 -0.10
CA PRO A 48 14.91 -8.30 -1.13
C PRO A 48 14.72 -8.96 -2.49
N VAL A 49 14.54 -8.15 -3.54
CA VAL A 49 14.53 -8.63 -4.93
C VAL A 49 15.38 -7.72 -5.82
N CYS A 50 16.29 -8.30 -6.60
CA CYS A 50 17.03 -7.61 -7.64
C CYS A 50 16.88 -8.34 -8.97
N PRO A 51 15.97 -7.88 -9.86
CA PRO A 51 15.71 -8.58 -11.12
C PRO A 51 16.95 -8.83 -11.97
N GLU A 52 17.80 -7.82 -12.07
CA GLU A 52 18.97 -7.87 -12.95
C GLU A 52 20.03 -8.84 -12.44
N VAL A 53 20.29 -8.88 -11.13
CA VAL A 53 21.27 -9.84 -10.55
C VAL A 53 20.68 -11.25 -10.54
N GLU A 54 19.43 -11.40 -10.12
CA GLU A 54 18.79 -12.71 -10.00
C GLU A 54 18.49 -13.36 -11.35
N CYS A 55 18.36 -12.59 -12.44
CA CYS A 55 18.30 -13.14 -13.79
C CYS A 55 19.69 -13.51 -14.34
N GLY A 56 20.78 -13.28 -13.60
CA GLY A 56 22.14 -13.71 -13.95
C GLY A 56 23.07 -12.63 -14.49
N MET A 57 22.72 -11.34 -14.41
CA MET A 57 23.62 -10.27 -14.85
C MET A 57 24.68 -9.96 -13.79
N PRO A 58 25.90 -9.53 -14.20
CA PRO A 58 26.97 -9.22 -13.25
C PRO A 58 26.71 -7.91 -12.49
N VAL A 59 27.58 -7.68 -11.49
CA VAL A 59 27.73 -6.40 -10.81
C VAL A 59 29.21 -6.03 -10.82
N PRO A 60 29.62 -4.90 -11.45
CA PRO A 60 28.81 -3.99 -12.26
C PRO A 60 28.35 -4.61 -13.58
N ARG A 61 27.44 -3.94 -14.28
CA ARG A 61 26.94 -4.29 -15.62
C ARG A 61 26.67 -3.03 -16.44
N GLU A 62 26.52 -3.19 -17.75
CA GLU A 62 26.15 -2.09 -18.62
C GLU A 62 24.73 -1.58 -18.31
N ALA A 63 24.55 -0.26 -18.33
CA ALA A 63 23.23 0.34 -18.14
C ALA A 63 22.30 -0.05 -19.30
N MET A 64 21.06 -0.41 -18.96
CA MET A 64 20.02 -0.79 -19.93
C MET A 64 18.92 0.27 -20.02
N ARG A 65 18.11 0.19 -21.07
CA ARG A 65 16.91 1.00 -21.28
C ARG A 65 15.81 0.18 -21.96
N LEU A 66 14.58 0.66 -21.84
CA LEU A 66 13.43 0.13 -22.57
C LEU A 66 13.39 0.77 -23.97
N ILE A 67 13.26 -0.03 -25.03
CA ILE A 67 13.12 0.42 -26.43
C ILE A 67 11.87 -0.18 -27.07
N GLY A 68 11.20 0.60 -27.92
CA GLY A 68 10.12 0.12 -28.79
C GLY A 68 8.74 0.49 -28.26
N ASP A 69 7.84 -0.49 -28.25
CA ASP A 69 6.45 -0.35 -27.81
C ASP A 69 6.39 -0.05 -26.30
N THR A 70 5.52 0.87 -25.87
CA THR A 70 5.36 1.20 -24.45
C THR A 70 4.71 0.10 -23.62
N ASP A 71 3.84 -0.71 -24.25
CA ASP A 71 3.12 -1.80 -23.60
C ASP A 71 4.00 -3.06 -23.53
N ASN A 72 4.83 -3.28 -24.56
CA ASN A 72 5.75 -4.42 -24.64
C ASN A 72 7.17 -3.99 -25.06
N PRO A 73 7.90 -3.27 -24.21
CA PRO A 73 9.23 -2.78 -24.53
C PRO A 73 10.29 -3.88 -24.49
N ARG A 74 11.35 -3.69 -25.27
CA ARG A 74 12.58 -4.50 -25.22
C ARG A 74 13.59 -3.92 -24.24
N LEU A 75 14.25 -4.76 -23.45
CA LEU A 75 15.31 -4.38 -22.51
C LEU A 75 16.67 -4.49 -23.17
N ILE A 76 17.25 -3.36 -23.54
CA ILE A 76 18.49 -3.30 -24.35
C ILE A 76 19.58 -2.54 -23.60
N THR A 77 20.80 -3.06 -23.64
CA THR A 77 22.01 -2.37 -23.16
C THR A 77 22.32 -1.11 -23.99
N ARG A 78 22.74 -0.03 -23.34
CA ARG A 78 22.82 1.30 -23.98
C ARG A 78 23.92 1.46 -25.02
N ARG A 79 25.05 0.76 -24.89
CA ARG A 79 26.26 0.87 -25.71
C ARG A 79 26.44 -0.35 -26.61
N THR A 80 26.30 -1.58 -26.09
CA THR A 80 26.51 -2.79 -26.89
C THR A 80 25.27 -3.23 -27.67
N GLY A 81 24.08 -2.77 -27.30
CA GLY A 81 22.83 -3.13 -27.99
C GLY A 81 22.37 -4.57 -27.77
N ILE A 82 22.99 -5.29 -26.82
CA ILE A 82 22.56 -6.63 -26.39
C ILE A 82 21.15 -6.56 -25.82
N ASP A 83 20.30 -7.47 -26.30
CA ASP A 83 18.92 -7.63 -25.87
C ASP A 83 18.81 -8.66 -24.74
N HIS A 84 18.28 -8.21 -23.60
CA HIS A 84 18.02 -9.04 -22.41
C HIS A 84 16.53 -9.27 -22.16
N THR A 85 15.65 -8.93 -23.12
CA THR A 85 14.19 -9.03 -22.98
C THR A 85 13.76 -10.44 -22.60
N GLU A 86 14.22 -11.46 -23.34
CA GLU A 86 13.85 -12.86 -23.08
C GLU A 86 14.33 -13.33 -21.70
N GLN A 87 15.60 -13.09 -21.38
CA GLN A 87 16.21 -13.42 -20.09
C GLN A 87 15.43 -12.81 -18.92
N MET A 88 15.08 -11.51 -19.01
CA MET A 88 14.35 -10.80 -17.96
C MET A 88 12.90 -11.28 -17.86
N SER A 89 12.21 -11.49 -19.00
CA SER A 89 10.82 -11.97 -19.02
C SER A 89 10.68 -13.36 -18.40
N ILE A 90 11.52 -14.32 -18.81
CA ILE A 90 11.49 -15.69 -18.28
C ILE A 90 11.75 -15.69 -16.78
N TRP A 91 12.75 -14.92 -16.34
CA TRP A 91 13.06 -14.79 -14.92
C TRP A 91 11.89 -14.14 -14.16
N ALA A 92 11.32 -13.05 -14.66
CA ALA A 92 10.25 -12.32 -13.97
C ALA A 92 9.01 -13.20 -13.76
N GLU A 93 8.58 -13.93 -14.80
CA GLU A 93 7.45 -14.85 -14.72
C GLU A 93 7.72 -16.01 -13.75
N THR A 94 8.97 -16.49 -13.67
CA THR A 94 9.36 -17.51 -12.68
C THR A 94 9.38 -16.94 -11.27
N LYS A 95 9.90 -15.72 -11.10
CA LYS A 95 10.04 -15.08 -9.79
C LYS A 95 8.70 -14.76 -9.16
N VAL A 96 7.73 -14.24 -9.92
CA VAL A 96 6.40 -13.91 -9.35
C VAL A 96 5.70 -15.15 -8.79
N ARG A 97 5.83 -16.31 -9.43
CA ARG A 97 5.34 -17.60 -8.89
C ARG A 97 6.07 -18.01 -7.61
N GLN A 98 7.40 -17.84 -7.56
CA GLN A 98 8.16 -18.11 -6.32
C GLN A 98 7.72 -17.20 -5.16
N LEU A 99 7.37 -15.95 -5.45
CA LEU A 99 6.92 -14.98 -4.44
C LEU A 99 5.53 -15.26 -3.88
N GLU A 100 4.72 -16.15 -4.48
CA GLU A 100 3.41 -16.55 -3.93
C GLU A 100 3.58 -17.16 -2.53
N GLY A 101 4.61 -17.99 -2.34
CA GLY A 101 4.91 -18.65 -1.06
C GLY A 101 5.46 -17.71 0.01
N GLU A 102 5.88 -16.49 -0.35
CA GLU A 102 6.46 -15.54 0.59
C GLU A 102 5.41 -14.82 1.44
N GLY A 103 4.12 -14.88 1.05
CA GLY A 103 3.06 -14.20 1.78
C GLY A 103 3.30 -12.69 1.88
N LEU A 104 3.68 -12.05 0.76
CA LEU A 104 3.86 -10.61 0.69
C LEU A 104 2.56 -9.85 0.97
N CYS A 105 2.66 -8.70 1.62
CA CYS A 105 1.57 -7.76 1.87
C CYS A 105 1.72 -6.46 1.05
N GLY A 106 2.79 -6.33 0.30
CA GLY A 106 3.04 -5.23 -0.63
C GLY A 106 4.45 -5.27 -1.20
N PHE A 107 4.75 -4.36 -2.13
CA PHE A 107 6.06 -4.27 -2.77
C PHE A 107 6.51 -2.82 -2.97
N ILE A 108 7.78 -2.52 -2.65
CA ILE A 108 8.41 -1.22 -2.91
C ILE A 108 9.45 -1.34 -4.02
N PHE A 109 9.16 -0.68 -5.13
CA PHE A 109 9.94 -0.70 -6.36
C PHE A 109 10.97 0.43 -6.41
N LYS A 110 12.09 0.19 -7.10
CA LYS A 110 13.07 1.23 -7.43
C LYS A 110 12.60 2.07 -8.61
N LYS A 111 12.26 3.34 -8.35
CA LYS A 111 11.90 4.35 -9.36
C LYS A 111 12.92 4.42 -10.49
N GLY A 112 12.38 4.43 -11.72
CA GLY A 112 13.13 4.69 -12.95
C GLY A 112 14.00 3.54 -13.46
N SER A 113 14.02 2.39 -12.78
CA SER A 113 14.72 1.19 -13.27
C SER A 113 13.97 0.59 -14.47
N PRO A 114 14.67 0.14 -15.53
CA PRO A 114 14.03 -0.54 -16.66
C PRO A 114 13.53 -1.95 -16.29
N SER A 115 13.99 -2.53 -15.18
CA SER A 115 13.48 -3.79 -14.65
C SER A 115 12.40 -3.58 -13.58
N SER A 116 12.66 -2.66 -12.64
CA SER A 116 11.88 -2.53 -11.40
C SER A 116 11.01 -1.28 -11.34
N GLY A 117 11.16 -0.29 -12.23
CA GLY A 117 10.38 0.95 -12.14
C GLY A 117 8.90 0.67 -12.39
N LEU A 118 8.03 1.19 -11.53
CA LEU A 118 6.59 0.98 -11.61
C LEU A 118 5.89 2.08 -12.41
N PHE A 119 6.37 3.32 -12.34
CA PHE A 119 5.72 4.46 -12.96
C PHE A 119 6.63 5.21 -13.92
N ARG A 120 6.11 5.51 -15.11
CA ARG A 120 6.71 6.43 -16.08
C ARG A 120 8.18 6.11 -16.41
N VAL A 121 8.49 4.82 -16.57
CA VAL A 121 9.81 4.38 -17.00
C VAL A 121 10.01 4.80 -18.46
N LYS A 122 11.13 5.46 -18.77
CA LYS A 122 11.37 5.98 -20.12
C LYS A 122 11.48 4.84 -21.13
N VAL A 123 10.66 4.89 -22.17
CA VAL A 123 10.75 4.02 -23.35
C VAL A 123 11.26 4.86 -24.52
N TYR A 124 12.29 4.35 -25.19
CA TYR A 124 12.99 5.02 -26.28
C TYR A 124 12.56 4.45 -27.63
N SER A 125 12.48 5.29 -28.67
CA SER A 125 12.39 4.81 -30.06
C SER A 125 13.71 4.15 -30.49
N GLN A 126 13.69 3.49 -31.65
CA GLN A 126 14.92 2.93 -32.25
C GLN A 126 15.98 4.02 -32.49
N ASP A 127 15.55 5.24 -32.81
CA ASP A 127 16.43 6.41 -33.02
C ASP A 127 16.97 7.00 -31.71
N GLY A 128 16.64 6.40 -30.56
CA GLY A 128 17.16 6.78 -29.26
C GLY A 128 16.50 8.01 -28.62
N VAL A 129 15.37 8.47 -29.15
CA VAL A 129 14.56 9.56 -28.58
C VAL A 129 13.55 8.96 -27.58
N PRO A 130 13.39 9.52 -26.36
CA PRO A 130 12.30 9.12 -25.48
C PRO A 130 10.95 9.38 -26.17
N HIS A 131 10.17 8.32 -26.39
CA HIS A 131 8.89 8.40 -27.10
C HIS A 131 7.69 8.05 -26.22
N GLY A 132 7.92 7.48 -25.02
CA GLY A 132 6.82 7.16 -24.13
C GLY A 132 7.25 6.79 -22.72
N ALA A 133 6.24 6.42 -21.94
CA ALA A 133 6.34 6.00 -20.56
C ALA A 133 5.76 4.58 -20.44
N GLY A 134 6.59 3.64 -20.00
CA GLY A 134 6.20 2.27 -19.72
C GLY A 134 6.41 1.90 -18.26
N VAL A 135 6.42 0.59 -18.01
CA VAL A 135 6.68 -0.04 -16.72
C VAL A 135 7.90 -0.95 -16.88
N GLY A 136 8.72 -1.05 -15.85
CA GLY A 136 9.84 -1.97 -15.81
C GLY A 136 9.35 -3.42 -15.91
N MET A 137 10.11 -4.27 -16.60
CA MET A 137 9.62 -5.61 -16.98
C MET A 137 9.16 -6.47 -15.80
N PHE A 138 9.93 -6.49 -14.71
CA PHE A 138 9.56 -7.22 -13.49
C PHE A 138 8.39 -6.54 -12.76
N ALA A 139 8.39 -5.21 -12.66
CA ALA A 139 7.27 -4.49 -12.04
C ALA A 139 5.95 -4.77 -12.77
N GLY A 140 5.98 -4.80 -14.11
CA GLY A 140 4.84 -5.17 -14.94
C GLY A 140 4.35 -6.60 -14.70
N ALA A 141 5.26 -7.58 -14.67
CA ALA A 141 4.92 -8.96 -14.32
C ALA A 141 4.32 -9.05 -12.90
N PHE A 142 4.91 -8.37 -11.92
CA PHE A 142 4.47 -8.40 -10.53
C PHE A 142 3.05 -7.87 -10.35
N VAL A 143 2.71 -6.71 -10.94
CA VAL A 143 1.36 -6.13 -10.76
C VAL A 143 0.27 -6.91 -11.51
N ARG A 144 0.62 -7.58 -12.62
CA ARG A 144 -0.30 -8.50 -13.30
C ARG A 144 -0.56 -9.74 -12.46
N HIS A 145 0.48 -10.29 -11.85
CA HIS A 145 0.39 -11.52 -11.04
C HIS A 145 -0.27 -11.28 -9.68
N PHE A 146 -0.04 -10.11 -9.07
CA PHE A 146 -0.53 -9.74 -7.74
C PHE A 146 -1.45 -8.51 -7.79
N PRO A 147 -2.64 -8.59 -8.43
CA PRO A 147 -3.51 -7.43 -8.64
C PRO A 147 -4.07 -6.82 -7.34
N LEU A 148 -4.06 -7.58 -6.24
CA LEU A 148 -4.55 -7.16 -4.92
C LEU A 148 -3.48 -6.54 -4.02
N LEU A 149 -2.19 -6.71 -4.35
CA LEU A 149 -1.13 -6.23 -3.49
C LEU A 149 -0.94 -4.71 -3.63
N PRO A 150 -0.85 -3.97 -2.51
CA PRO A 150 -0.35 -2.61 -2.51
C PRO A 150 1.07 -2.55 -3.08
N VAL A 151 1.32 -1.63 -4.00
CA VAL A 151 2.64 -1.42 -4.61
C VAL A 151 2.95 0.06 -4.68
N GLU A 152 4.22 0.43 -4.48
CA GLU A 152 4.65 1.83 -4.56
C GLU A 152 6.14 1.94 -4.96
N GLU A 153 6.60 3.14 -5.36
CA GLU A 153 8.01 3.40 -5.64
C GLU A 153 8.72 4.16 -4.51
N ASP A 154 10.02 3.89 -4.33
CA ASP A 154 10.89 4.56 -3.34
C ASP A 154 10.80 6.08 -3.39
N GLY A 155 10.78 6.67 -4.59
CA GLY A 155 10.72 8.12 -4.75
C GLY A 155 9.38 8.74 -4.35
N ARG A 156 8.29 7.98 -4.45
CA ARG A 156 6.92 8.43 -4.10
C ARG A 156 6.67 8.34 -2.60
N LEU A 157 7.37 7.44 -1.92
CA LEU A 157 7.36 7.38 -0.45
C LEU A 157 7.96 8.62 0.21
N ASN A 158 8.57 9.57 -0.51
CA ASN A 158 8.98 10.86 0.08
C ASN A 158 7.79 11.81 0.33
N ASP A 159 6.67 11.61 -0.36
CA ASP A 159 5.42 12.31 -0.09
C ASP A 159 4.69 11.62 1.07
N ASP A 160 4.38 12.38 2.13
CA ASP A 160 3.82 11.81 3.35
C ASP A 160 2.43 11.20 3.15
N ARG A 161 1.61 11.75 2.25
CA ARG A 161 0.26 11.24 1.95
C ARG A 161 0.33 9.92 1.19
N LEU A 162 1.22 9.82 0.20
CA LEU A 162 1.47 8.57 -0.52
C LEU A 162 2.05 7.50 0.39
N ARG A 163 2.99 7.89 1.25
CA ARG A 163 3.60 7.00 2.24
C ARG A 163 2.57 6.46 3.23
N GLU A 164 1.74 7.33 3.82
CA GLU A 164 0.62 6.93 4.70
C GLU A 164 -0.30 5.94 3.97
N ASN A 165 -0.77 6.30 2.78
CA ASN A 165 -1.71 5.47 2.02
C ASN A 165 -1.15 4.09 1.69
N PHE A 166 0.10 4.01 1.23
CA PHE A 166 0.73 2.73 0.92
C PHE A 166 0.82 1.84 2.17
N ILE A 167 1.28 2.39 3.29
CA ILE A 167 1.47 1.61 4.51
C ILE A 167 0.13 1.22 5.12
N GLU A 168 -0.85 2.12 5.17
CA GLU A 168 -2.23 1.79 5.58
C GLU A 168 -2.79 0.65 4.71
N SER A 169 -2.60 0.71 3.39
CA SER A 169 -3.03 -0.35 2.47
C SER A 169 -2.36 -1.69 2.77
N VAL A 170 -1.07 -1.69 3.10
CA VAL A 170 -0.31 -2.89 3.48
C VAL A 170 -0.88 -3.54 4.75
N PHE A 171 -1.21 -2.74 5.78
CA PHE A 171 -1.83 -3.25 7.01
C PHE A 171 -3.26 -3.76 6.77
N VAL A 172 -4.08 -3.01 6.02
CA VAL A 172 -5.45 -3.43 5.68
C VAL A 172 -5.43 -4.72 4.85
N HIS A 173 -4.52 -4.84 3.88
CA HIS A 173 -4.34 -6.07 3.10
C HIS A 173 -3.93 -7.24 4.01
N ARG A 174 -2.99 -7.03 4.94
CA ARG A 174 -2.60 -8.04 5.91
C ARG A 174 -3.79 -8.50 6.76
N HIS A 175 -4.59 -7.57 7.28
CA HIS A 175 -5.78 -7.90 8.05
C HIS A 175 -6.77 -8.72 7.24
N PHE A 176 -7.01 -8.33 5.97
CA PHE A 176 -7.91 -9.04 5.08
C PHE A 176 -7.43 -10.47 4.76
N ARG A 177 -6.12 -10.64 4.50
CA ARG A 177 -5.55 -11.97 4.26
C ARG A 177 -5.62 -12.85 5.50
N ASP A 178 -5.23 -12.32 6.65
CA ASP A 178 -5.29 -13.07 7.90
C ASP A 178 -6.71 -13.51 8.20
N LEU A 179 -7.69 -12.65 7.93
CA LEU A 179 -9.11 -12.94 8.08
C LEU A 179 -9.53 -14.17 7.27
N ILE A 180 -9.15 -14.22 5.99
CA ILE A 180 -9.44 -15.33 5.07
C ILE A 180 -8.74 -16.62 5.52
N ALA A 181 -7.51 -16.51 6.04
CA ALA A 181 -6.71 -17.68 6.42
C ALA A 181 -7.27 -18.45 7.63
N VAL A 182 -7.97 -17.78 8.56
CA VAL A 182 -8.52 -18.42 9.77
C VAL A 182 -10.03 -18.64 9.75
N SER A 183 -10.78 -18.14 8.76
CA SER A 183 -12.24 -18.22 8.78
C SER A 183 -12.86 -18.66 7.44
N SER A 184 -13.83 -19.56 7.56
CA SER A 184 -14.60 -20.13 6.44
C SER A 184 -16.03 -19.58 6.33
N GLY A 185 -16.36 -18.47 7.00
CA GLY A 185 -17.74 -17.95 7.08
C GLY A 185 -17.97 -16.59 6.41
N ARG A 186 -19.10 -16.42 5.72
CA ARG A 186 -19.49 -15.13 5.09
C ARG A 186 -19.61 -13.96 6.07
N GLY A 187 -20.06 -14.23 7.30
CA GLY A 187 -20.24 -13.19 8.34
C GLY A 187 -18.93 -12.44 8.67
N VAL A 188 -17.80 -13.03 8.33
CA VAL A 188 -16.49 -12.43 8.53
C VAL A 188 -16.20 -11.27 7.56
N LEU A 189 -16.72 -11.31 6.33
CA LEU A 189 -16.67 -10.14 5.43
C LEU A 189 -17.55 -9.00 5.94
N VAL A 190 -18.69 -9.33 6.55
CA VAL A 190 -19.59 -8.34 7.16
C VAL A 190 -18.89 -7.64 8.33
N ASP A 191 -18.27 -8.41 9.22
CA ASP A 191 -17.51 -7.88 10.36
C ASP A 191 -16.30 -7.04 9.89
N PHE A 192 -15.51 -7.54 8.94
CA PHE A 192 -14.38 -6.79 8.37
C PHE A 192 -14.85 -5.46 7.77
N HIS A 193 -15.90 -5.48 6.94
CA HIS A 193 -16.45 -4.27 6.33
C HIS A 193 -16.96 -3.27 7.38
N ALA A 194 -17.61 -3.76 8.44
CA ALA A 194 -18.11 -2.92 9.53
C ALA A 194 -16.97 -2.24 10.31
N ARG A 195 -15.87 -2.95 10.60
CA ARG A 195 -14.70 -2.43 11.33
C ARG A 195 -13.80 -1.51 10.50
N HIS A 196 -13.90 -1.58 9.17
CA HIS A 196 -13.16 -0.71 8.26
C HIS A 196 -14.03 0.43 7.68
N LYS A 197 -15.30 0.56 8.09
CA LYS A 197 -16.24 1.55 7.54
C LYS A 197 -15.65 2.95 7.44
N MET A 198 -15.11 3.47 8.54
CA MET A 198 -14.58 4.84 8.58
C MET A 198 -13.36 5.03 7.68
N LEU A 199 -12.50 4.03 7.60
CA LEU A 199 -11.32 4.02 6.72
C LEU A 199 -11.77 4.04 5.26
N LEU A 200 -12.67 3.13 4.87
CA LEU A 200 -13.21 3.05 3.51
C LEU A 200 -13.94 4.35 3.10
N LEU A 201 -14.66 4.99 4.02
CA LEU A 201 -15.28 6.29 3.79
C LEU A 201 -14.25 7.40 3.57
N ALA A 202 -13.11 7.37 4.27
CA ALA A 202 -12.03 8.33 4.11
C ALA A 202 -11.36 8.21 2.73
N HIS A 203 -11.29 7.01 2.16
CA HIS A 203 -10.84 6.81 0.78
C HIS A 203 -11.92 7.20 -0.24
N SER A 204 -13.12 6.63 -0.12
CA SER A 204 -14.20 6.89 -1.08
C SER A 204 -15.57 6.44 -0.57
N GLN A 205 -16.48 7.41 -0.41
CA GLN A 205 -17.89 7.13 -0.12
C GLN A 205 -18.60 6.31 -1.22
N GLU A 206 -18.25 6.51 -2.49
CA GLU A 206 -18.84 5.75 -3.61
C GLU A 206 -18.47 4.27 -3.53
N HIS A 207 -17.18 3.97 -3.49
CA HIS A 207 -16.67 2.62 -3.26
C HIS A 207 -17.23 1.97 -1.99
N TYR A 208 -17.30 2.69 -0.86
CA TYR A 208 -17.92 2.16 0.36
C TYR A 208 -19.36 1.70 0.12
N ARG A 209 -20.18 2.47 -0.61
CA ARG A 209 -21.56 2.06 -0.97
C ARG A 209 -21.57 0.84 -1.90
N ARG A 210 -20.67 0.77 -2.89
CA ARG A 210 -20.51 -0.38 -3.79
C ARG A 210 -20.15 -1.65 -3.00
N MET A 211 -19.18 -1.55 -2.10
CA MET A 211 -18.76 -2.65 -1.22
C MET A 211 -19.88 -3.08 -0.27
N GLY A 212 -20.65 -2.14 0.29
CA GLY A 212 -21.82 -2.47 1.12
C GLY A 212 -22.88 -3.28 0.37
N ARG A 213 -23.16 -2.92 -0.89
CA ARG A 213 -24.07 -3.71 -1.75
C ARG A 213 -23.51 -5.09 -2.07
N PHE A 214 -22.19 -5.20 -2.27
CA PHE A 214 -21.53 -6.49 -2.49
C PHE A 214 -21.64 -7.38 -1.24
N VAL A 215 -21.38 -6.84 -0.05
CA VAL A 215 -21.52 -7.56 1.23
C VAL A 215 -22.97 -7.99 1.51
N ALA A 216 -23.96 -7.19 1.09
CA ALA A 216 -25.36 -7.56 1.21
C ALA A 216 -25.78 -8.68 0.24
N ASN A 217 -25.07 -8.85 -0.88
CA ASN A 217 -25.37 -9.80 -1.95
C ASN A 217 -24.15 -10.65 -2.29
N LEU A 218 -23.55 -11.29 -1.27
CA LEU A 218 -22.34 -12.08 -1.46
C LEU A 218 -22.60 -13.28 -2.39
N PRO A 219 -21.63 -13.62 -3.26
CA PRO A 219 -21.65 -14.85 -4.04
C PRO A 219 -21.90 -16.11 -3.20
N ALA A 220 -22.41 -17.15 -3.85
CA ALA A 220 -22.64 -18.44 -3.20
C ALA A 220 -21.32 -19.08 -2.77
N GLU A 221 -20.34 -19.07 -3.67
CA GLU A 221 -19.01 -19.58 -3.43
C GLU A 221 -18.18 -18.59 -2.60
N LEU A 222 -17.55 -19.09 -1.53
CA LEU A 222 -16.77 -18.26 -0.60
C LEU A 222 -15.52 -17.68 -1.24
N GLU A 223 -14.87 -18.46 -2.10
CA GLU A 223 -13.67 -18.03 -2.81
C GLU A 223 -13.97 -16.84 -3.74
N GLU A 224 -15.07 -16.93 -4.50
CA GLU A 224 -15.57 -15.82 -5.33
C GLU A 224 -15.94 -14.59 -4.49
N ALA A 225 -16.56 -14.81 -3.32
CA ALA A 225 -16.90 -13.73 -2.39
C ALA A 225 -15.65 -13.00 -1.86
N TYR A 226 -14.62 -13.75 -1.46
CA TYR A 226 -13.36 -13.19 -0.98
C TYR A 226 -12.58 -12.49 -2.09
N GLN A 227 -12.49 -13.08 -3.27
CA GLN A 227 -11.81 -12.48 -4.42
C GLN A 227 -12.52 -11.19 -4.86
N GLY A 228 -13.84 -11.22 -5.01
CA GLY A 228 -14.63 -10.05 -5.40
C GLY A 228 -14.56 -8.91 -4.39
N TYR A 229 -14.63 -9.22 -3.09
CA TYR A 229 -14.45 -8.20 -2.05
C TYR A 229 -13.02 -7.64 -2.06
N GLY A 230 -12.00 -8.52 -2.22
CA GLY A 230 -10.60 -8.14 -2.26
C GLY A 230 -10.28 -7.18 -3.41
N LEU A 231 -10.84 -7.40 -4.59
CA LEU A 231 -10.71 -6.49 -5.73
C LEU A 231 -11.29 -5.11 -5.42
N LEU A 232 -12.52 -5.04 -4.89
CA LEU A 232 -13.15 -3.78 -4.50
C LEU A 232 -12.37 -3.06 -3.38
N LEU A 233 -11.82 -3.82 -2.43
CA LEU A 233 -10.97 -3.28 -1.37
C LEU A 233 -9.70 -2.66 -1.94
N ALA A 234 -9.01 -3.38 -2.83
CA ALA A 234 -7.80 -2.88 -3.50
C ALA A 234 -8.09 -1.64 -4.37
N GLU A 235 -9.20 -1.63 -5.12
CA GLU A 235 -9.67 -0.44 -5.85
C GLU A 235 -9.89 0.75 -4.92
N THR A 236 -10.53 0.52 -3.77
CA THR A 236 -10.84 1.59 -2.80
C THR A 236 -9.57 2.19 -2.21
N LEU A 237 -8.62 1.36 -1.79
CA LEU A 237 -7.36 1.79 -1.16
C LEU A 237 -6.40 2.52 -2.12
N ARG A 238 -6.60 2.37 -3.44
CA ARG A 238 -5.88 3.16 -4.46
C ARG A 238 -6.36 4.61 -4.53
N VAL A 239 -7.56 4.91 -4.01
CA VAL A 239 -8.08 6.28 -3.98
C VAL A 239 -7.51 7.01 -2.78
N LEU A 240 -6.64 8.00 -3.02
CA LEU A 240 -6.05 8.79 -1.95
C LEU A 240 -7.12 9.50 -1.12
N THR A 241 -6.90 9.49 0.20
CA THR A 241 -7.65 10.29 1.16
C THR A 241 -7.36 11.77 0.96
N THR A 242 -8.25 12.64 1.46
CA THR A 242 -8.04 14.08 1.46
C THR A 242 -8.46 14.68 2.80
N PRO A 243 -7.96 15.88 3.18
CA PRO A 243 -8.40 16.54 4.40
C PRO A 243 -9.92 16.67 4.49
N LYS A 244 -10.58 17.01 3.37
CA LYS A 244 -12.05 17.06 3.28
C LYS A 244 -12.71 15.71 3.60
N LYS A 245 -12.19 14.60 3.06
CA LYS A 245 -12.76 13.26 3.31
C LYS A 245 -12.55 12.85 4.78
N HIS A 246 -11.36 13.09 5.34
CA HIS A 246 -11.09 12.86 6.76
C HIS A 246 -12.00 13.69 7.66
N CYS A 247 -12.21 14.99 7.37
CA CYS A 247 -13.13 15.84 8.11
C CYS A 247 -14.55 15.25 8.15
N ASN A 248 -15.05 14.76 7.00
CA ASN A 248 -16.37 14.13 6.94
C ASN A 248 -16.45 12.88 7.81
N VAL A 249 -15.39 12.06 7.85
CA VAL A 249 -15.31 10.88 8.71
C VAL A 249 -15.22 11.25 10.18
N LEU A 250 -14.44 12.27 10.54
CA LEU A 250 -14.33 12.78 11.91
C LEU A 250 -15.68 13.33 12.41
N LEU A 251 -16.39 14.10 11.59
CA LEU A 251 -17.74 14.57 11.91
C LEU A 251 -18.74 13.41 12.03
N HIS A 252 -18.62 12.38 11.18
CA HIS A 252 -19.43 11.17 11.30
C HIS A 252 -19.15 10.44 12.63
N ALA A 253 -17.89 10.33 13.03
CA ALA A 253 -17.50 9.73 14.30
C ALA A 253 -18.00 10.54 15.49
N LEU A 254 -17.92 11.88 15.43
CA LEU A 254 -18.45 12.77 16.46
C LEU A 254 -19.96 12.55 16.70
N GLY A 255 -20.71 12.19 15.65
CA GLY A 255 -22.13 11.87 15.75
C GLY A 255 -22.46 10.69 16.68
N TYR A 256 -21.52 9.78 16.94
CA TYR A 256 -21.72 8.68 17.89
C TYR A 256 -21.79 9.15 19.34
N PHE A 257 -21.27 10.35 19.64
CA PHE A 257 -21.29 10.94 20.99
C PHE A 257 -22.39 11.97 21.19
N LYS A 258 -23.44 11.95 20.36
CA LYS A 258 -24.53 12.94 20.35
C LYS A 258 -25.14 13.19 21.74
N TYR A 259 -25.21 12.15 22.57
CA TYR A 259 -25.80 12.19 23.91
C TYR A 259 -24.76 12.12 25.04
N ASP A 260 -23.47 12.08 24.69
CA ASP A 260 -22.38 11.91 25.67
C ASP A 260 -21.61 13.22 25.91
N LEU A 261 -21.30 13.97 24.86
CA LEU A 261 -20.47 15.19 24.97
C LEU A 261 -21.26 16.36 25.52
N SER A 262 -20.61 17.12 26.39
CA SER A 262 -21.03 18.48 26.73
C SER A 262 -20.93 19.41 25.51
N ALA A 263 -21.60 20.57 25.59
CA ALA A 263 -21.53 21.59 24.54
C ALA A 263 -20.09 22.07 24.30
N ASP A 264 -19.30 22.21 25.37
CA ASP A 264 -17.91 22.64 25.35
C ASP A 264 -17.00 21.61 24.66
N GLU A 265 -17.04 20.34 25.07
CA GLU A 265 -16.25 19.28 24.44
C GLU A 265 -16.59 19.08 22.95
N LYS A 266 -17.88 19.24 22.60
CA LYS A 266 -18.31 19.17 21.21
C LYS A 266 -17.73 20.33 20.41
N GLN A 267 -17.74 21.54 20.98
CA GLN A 267 -17.19 22.73 20.34
C GLN A 267 -15.67 22.60 20.14
N GLU A 268 -14.94 22.15 21.16
CA GLU A 268 -13.49 21.85 21.08
C GLU A 268 -13.17 20.89 19.93
N MET A 269 -13.94 19.80 19.80
CA MET A 269 -13.72 18.85 18.70
C MET A 269 -13.97 19.47 17.32
N LEU A 270 -15.01 20.31 17.19
CA LEU A 270 -15.32 20.97 15.92
C LEU A 270 -14.21 21.95 15.52
N GLU A 271 -13.68 22.72 16.47
CA GLU A 271 -12.56 23.64 16.26
C GLU A 271 -11.31 22.92 15.79
N ILE A 272 -10.98 21.77 16.40
CA ILE A 272 -9.83 20.95 15.99
C ILE A 272 -10.04 20.33 14.60
N ILE A 273 -11.27 19.91 14.26
CA ILE A 273 -11.58 19.41 12.91
C ILE A 273 -11.40 20.52 11.88
N ASP A 274 -11.83 21.75 12.16
CA ASP A 274 -11.67 22.88 11.26
C ASP A 274 -10.20 23.32 11.15
N ALA A 275 -9.44 23.30 12.25
CA ALA A 275 -7.99 23.51 12.22
C ALA A 275 -7.28 22.47 11.32
N TYR A 276 -7.65 21.19 11.41
CA TYR A 276 -7.12 20.16 10.52
C TYR A 276 -7.54 20.40 9.06
N ARG A 277 -8.80 20.81 8.82
CA ARG A 277 -9.29 21.14 7.48
C ARG A 277 -8.46 22.23 6.81
N ASN A 278 -8.04 23.23 7.59
CA ASN A 278 -7.26 24.37 7.12
C ASN A 278 -5.75 24.07 7.01
N GLY A 279 -5.30 22.92 7.53
CA GLY A 279 -3.87 22.57 7.57
C GLY A 279 -3.12 23.22 8.71
N ASP A 280 -3.81 23.67 9.76
CA ASP A 280 -3.16 24.28 10.95
C ASP A 280 -2.61 23.21 11.91
N VAL A 281 -3.20 22.00 11.88
CA VAL A 281 -2.80 20.85 12.69
C VAL A 281 -2.80 19.56 11.86
N PRO A 282 -1.96 18.58 12.20
CA PRO A 282 -1.94 17.29 11.49
C PRO A 282 -3.14 16.41 11.89
N LEU A 283 -3.47 15.41 11.06
CA LEU A 283 -4.61 14.49 11.28
C LEU A 283 -4.57 13.79 12.65
N ILE A 284 -3.37 13.52 13.18
CA ILE A 284 -3.23 12.85 14.48
C ILE A 284 -3.85 13.65 15.65
N VAL A 285 -3.97 14.98 15.54
CA VAL A 285 -4.55 15.83 16.60
C VAL A 285 -6.05 15.53 16.81
N PRO A 286 -6.93 15.67 15.81
CA PRO A 286 -8.34 15.26 15.95
C PRO A 286 -8.48 13.78 16.28
N ILE A 287 -7.63 12.90 15.75
CA ILE A 287 -7.66 11.46 16.08
C ILE A 287 -7.38 11.22 17.58
N THR A 288 -6.43 11.97 18.16
CA THR A 288 -6.07 11.83 19.57
C THR A 288 -7.21 12.26 20.48
N LEU A 289 -7.84 13.40 20.22
CA LEU A 289 -9.00 13.85 21.00
C LEU A 289 -10.20 12.89 20.82
N LEU A 290 -10.45 12.42 19.60
CA LEU A 290 -11.49 11.43 19.34
C LEU A 290 -11.24 10.14 20.13
N ASN A 291 -10.00 9.64 20.17
CA ASN A 291 -9.61 8.48 20.97
C ASN A 291 -9.81 8.71 22.48
N HIS A 292 -9.53 9.92 22.96
CA HIS A 292 -9.84 10.30 24.33
C HIS A 292 -11.33 10.15 24.63
N PHE A 293 -12.21 10.66 23.78
CA PHE A 293 -13.66 10.50 23.95
C PHE A 293 -14.12 9.05 23.83
N VAL A 294 -13.59 8.28 22.88
CA VAL A 294 -13.88 6.84 22.77
C VAL A 294 -13.59 6.12 24.09
N ARG A 295 -12.46 6.45 24.73
CA ARG A 295 -12.08 5.88 26.03
C ARG A 295 -12.97 6.39 27.17
N LYS A 296 -13.17 7.71 27.27
CA LYS A 296 -13.91 8.37 28.35
C LYS A 296 -15.36 7.88 28.43
N TYR A 297 -16.02 7.80 27.29
CA TYR A 297 -17.43 7.41 27.17
C TYR A 297 -17.64 5.94 26.83
N ASN A 298 -16.55 5.15 26.77
CA ASN A 298 -16.57 3.72 26.45
C ASN A 298 -17.39 3.39 25.17
N GLN A 299 -17.18 4.16 24.09
CA GLN A 299 -17.96 4.01 22.86
C GLN A 299 -17.66 2.68 22.14
N PRO A 300 -18.58 1.70 22.15
CA PRO A 300 -18.27 0.33 21.74
C PRO A 300 -18.04 0.19 20.23
N TYR A 301 -18.75 0.98 19.42
CA TYR A 301 -18.64 0.92 17.97
C TYR A 301 -17.30 1.50 17.47
N LEU A 302 -16.94 2.69 17.96
CA LEU A 302 -15.73 3.39 17.54
C LEU A 302 -14.46 2.68 17.98
N ARG A 303 -14.47 2.03 19.15
CA ARG A 303 -13.34 1.23 19.63
C ARG A 303 -12.92 0.11 18.66
N GLN A 304 -13.83 -0.34 17.80
CA GLN A 304 -13.57 -1.39 16.80
C GLN A 304 -13.13 -0.85 15.43
N GLN A 305 -13.11 0.48 15.23
CA GLN A 305 -12.80 1.07 13.94
C GLN A 305 -11.29 1.16 13.70
N TYR A 306 -10.81 0.48 12.66
CA TYR A 306 -9.40 0.55 12.25
C TYR A 306 -8.97 1.94 11.79
N TYR A 307 -9.91 2.81 11.42
CA TYR A 307 -9.62 4.22 11.10
C TYR A 307 -8.87 4.95 12.21
N LEU A 308 -9.10 4.62 13.48
CA LEU A 308 -8.45 5.28 14.62
C LEU A 308 -7.02 4.81 14.84
N HIS A 309 -6.73 3.56 14.46
CA HIS A 309 -5.44 2.90 14.62
C HIS A 309 -5.13 1.98 13.41
N PRO A 310 -4.93 2.54 12.21
CA PRO A 310 -4.75 1.76 10.98
C PRO A 310 -3.39 1.04 10.90
N HIS A 311 -2.40 1.56 11.62
CA HIS A 311 -1.02 1.09 11.66
C HIS A 311 -0.39 1.50 13.01
N PRO A 312 0.78 0.94 13.39
CA PRO A 312 1.52 1.36 14.57
C PRO A 312 1.75 2.89 14.63
N LEU A 313 1.67 3.47 15.84
CA LEU A 313 1.77 4.91 16.07
C LEU A 313 3.20 5.45 15.89
N ASP A 314 4.20 4.64 16.18
CA ASP A 314 5.63 4.94 16.05
C ASP A 314 6.12 5.08 14.61
N LEU A 315 5.32 4.65 13.62
CA LEU A 315 5.53 4.99 12.21
C LEU A 315 5.25 6.47 11.88
N ARG A 316 4.56 7.21 12.78
CA ARG A 316 4.30 8.66 12.70
C ARG A 316 3.65 9.15 11.39
N LEU A 317 2.87 8.28 10.73
CA LEU A 317 2.35 8.55 9.39
C LEU A 317 1.18 9.53 9.33
N ARG A 318 0.68 10.04 10.47
CA ARG A 318 -0.44 11.02 10.52
C ARG A 318 -0.04 12.33 11.20
N SER A 319 1.26 12.55 11.35
CA SER A 319 1.84 13.68 12.10
C SER A 319 2.36 14.81 11.19
N TYR A 320 2.13 14.71 9.88
CA TYR A 320 2.52 15.72 8.90
C TYR A 320 1.42 16.76 8.69
N ILE A 321 1.83 17.96 8.25
CA ILE A 321 0.97 19.08 7.86
C ILE A 321 1.07 19.24 6.34
#